data_AF-A0A5N5UXQ8-F1
#
_entry.id   AF-A0A5N5UXQ8-F1
#
_cell.length_a   1.000
_cell.length_b   1.000
_cell.length_c   1.000
_cell.angle_alpha   90.00
_cell.angle_beta   90.00
_cell.angle_gamma   90.00
#
_symmetry.space_group_name_H-M   'P 1'
#
loop_
_entity.id
_entity.type
_entity.pdbx_description
1 polymer ?
#
loop_
_entity_poly.entity_id
_entity_poly.type
_entity_poly.pdbx_seq_one_letter_code
_entity_poly.pdbx_strand_id
1 'polypeptide(L)'
;MPPEQAGTSRRNARRPQSRGDESRQRLLEAFEEQLQTQSFAEVSVAEVARAAGLKRPAFYFYFAGKHEVVTELLTGIFQDDVFAIEGFLAGGDPRTTVAEAMTRTFASWHEHRTLFRAMLDARDSDAEARAIWDQWLQRYEDFVCEFIATQPTIDLPDPKAVAHALISMNERVLDRHIRSDDEPQAAEPLLAAIIHIWHTTLFGGSPR
;
A
#
# COMPACT_ATOMS: atom_id res chain seq x y z
N MET A 1 41.17 -16.71 39.37
CA MET A 1 41.16 -16.82 37.90
C MET A 1 39.94 -16.07 37.38
N PRO A 2 40.10 -14.95 36.66
CA PRO A 2 38.99 -14.29 35.97
C PRO A 2 38.77 -14.93 34.59
N PRO A 3 37.52 -15.05 34.10
CA PRO A 3 37.28 -15.34 32.69
C PRO A 3 37.37 -14.06 31.86
N GLU A 4 37.88 -14.29 30.66
CA GLU A 4 38.34 -13.36 29.64
C GLU A 4 37.23 -13.11 28.60
N GLN A 5 37.09 -11.82 28.23
CA GLN A 5 36.62 -11.26 26.95
C GLN A 5 35.31 -11.75 26.30
N ALA A 6 34.40 -10.80 26.09
CA ALA A 6 33.58 -10.75 24.88
C ALA A 6 33.68 -9.34 24.28
N GLY A 7 34.41 -9.25 23.17
CA GLY A 7 34.51 -8.04 22.36
C GLY A 7 33.12 -7.65 21.86
N THR A 8 32.67 -6.47 22.25
CA THR A 8 31.48 -5.84 21.69
C THR A 8 31.77 -5.44 20.26
N SER A 9 31.36 -6.32 19.33
CA SER A 9 31.23 -6.02 17.90
C SER A 9 30.42 -4.72 17.77
N ARG A 10 31.10 -3.66 17.34
CA ARG A 10 30.49 -2.36 17.05
C ARG A 10 29.47 -2.58 15.93
N ARG A 11 28.19 -2.48 16.31
CA ARG A 11 27.03 -2.48 15.41
C ARG A 11 27.33 -1.60 14.20
N ASN A 12 27.28 -2.25 13.04
CA ASN A 12 27.66 -1.74 11.73
C ASN A 12 26.85 -0.48 11.40
N ALA A 13 27.51 0.67 11.38
CA ALA A 13 26.91 1.92 10.93
C ALA A 13 26.65 1.83 9.42
N ARG A 14 25.41 2.17 9.02
CA ARG A 14 24.91 2.46 7.66
C ARG A 14 25.95 2.29 6.55
N ARG A 15 25.82 1.22 5.77
CA ARG A 15 26.53 0.99 4.51
C ARG A 15 26.36 2.26 3.64
N PRO A 16 27.43 2.87 3.10
CA PRO A 16 27.31 4.03 2.22
C PRO A 16 26.44 3.65 1.02
N GLN A 17 25.35 4.38 0.78
CA GLN A 17 24.52 4.20 -0.42
C GLN A 17 25.41 4.37 -1.65
N SER A 18 25.24 3.50 -2.65
CA SER A 18 25.99 3.67 -3.88
C SER A 18 25.49 4.93 -4.59
N ARG A 19 26.35 5.59 -5.39
CA ARG A 19 25.93 6.74 -6.23
C ARG A 19 24.74 6.39 -7.15
N GLY A 20 24.57 5.11 -7.47
CA GLY A 20 23.43 4.60 -8.23
C GLY A 20 22.14 4.68 -7.43
N ASP A 21 22.16 4.25 -6.17
CA ASP A 21 21.00 4.29 -5.27
C ASP A 21 20.56 5.74 -4.99
N GLU A 22 21.53 6.65 -4.80
CA GLU A 22 21.24 8.08 -4.61
C GLU A 22 20.56 8.70 -5.84
N SER A 23 21.00 8.34 -7.04
CA SER A 23 20.41 8.89 -8.29
C SER A 23 19.02 8.34 -8.54
N ARG A 24 18.80 7.06 -8.21
CA ARG A 24 17.50 6.41 -8.28
C ARG A 24 16.51 7.01 -7.29
N GLN A 25 16.94 7.26 -6.06
CA GLN A 25 16.13 7.91 -5.03
C GLN A 25 15.72 9.33 -5.44
N ARG A 26 16.64 10.13 -5.99
CA ARG A 26 16.30 11.48 -6.51
C ARG A 26 15.28 11.46 -7.64
N LEU A 27 15.25 10.40 -8.46
CA LEU A 27 14.24 10.24 -9.51
C LEU A 27 12.86 9.94 -8.91
N LEU A 28 12.80 9.08 -7.89
CA LEU A 28 11.56 8.75 -7.16
C LEU A 28 10.99 10.01 -6.48
N GLU A 29 11.83 10.76 -5.75
CA GLU A 29 11.45 12.00 -5.08
C GLU A 29 10.95 13.06 -6.08
N ALA A 30 11.69 13.30 -7.17
CA ALA A 30 11.27 14.23 -8.21
C ALA A 30 9.95 13.83 -8.88
N PHE A 31 9.69 12.53 -9.01
CA PHE A 31 8.44 12.04 -9.58
C PHE A 31 7.26 12.29 -8.63
N GLU A 32 7.42 11.97 -7.34
CA GLU A 32 6.42 12.19 -6.31
C GLU A 32 6.10 13.68 -6.14
N GLU A 33 7.11 14.56 -6.16
CA GLU A 33 6.92 16.02 -6.14
C GLU A 33 6.07 16.50 -7.32
N GLN A 34 6.30 15.96 -8.52
CA GLN A 34 5.51 16.31 -9.69
C GLN A 34 4.05 15.89 -9.53
N LEU A 35 3.76 14.71 -8.97
CA LEU A 35 2.39 14.25 -8.73
C LEU A 35 1.58 15.14 -7.78
N GLN A 36 2.23 16.03 -7.02
CA GLN A 36 1.54 17.01 -6.17
C GLN A 36 0.86 18.13 -6.97
N THR A 37 1.29 18.37 -8.21
CA THR A 37 0.83 19.53 -9.01
C THR A 37 0.22 19.16 -10.35
N GLN A 38 0.36 17.91 -10.80
CA GLN A 38 -0.15 17.44 -12.09
C GLN A 38 -0.59 15.98 -12.03
N SER A 39 -1.45 15.58 -12.97
CA SER A 39 -1.90 14.19 -13.08
C SER A 39 -0.78 13.27 -13.55
N PHE A 40 -0.90 11.96 -13.26
CA PHE A 40 0.05 10.96 -13.76
C PHE A 40 0.22 10.99 -15.27
N ALA A 41 -0.85 11.30 -16.02
CA ALA A 41 -0.81 11.42 -17.47
C ALA A 41 0.12 12.55 -17.95
N GLU A 42 0.14 13.67 -17.22
CA GLU A 42 0.90 14.88 -17.55
C GLU A 42 2.38 14.80 -17.14
N VAL A 43 2.74 13.92 -16.21
CA VAL A 43 4.13 13.74 -15.77
C VAL A 43 5.07 13.41 -16.93
N SER A 44 6.14 14.21 -17.05
CA SER A 44 7.15 14.12 -18.11
C SER A 44 8.46 13.52 -17.59
N VAL A 45 8.87 12.40 -18.18
CA VAL A 45 10.16 11.73 -17.89
C VAL A 45 11.36 12.69 -18.04
N ALA A 46 11.30 13.61 -19.01
CA ALA A 46 12.38 14.57 -19.23
C ALA A 46 12.48 15.59 -18.08
N GLU A 47 11.33 16.01 -17.54
CA GLU A 47 11.27 16.97 -16.45
C GLU A 47 11.62 16.33 -15.11
N VAL A 48 11.15 15.11 -14.85
CA VAL A 48 11.56 14.31 -13.68
C VAL A 48 13.07 14.13 -13.66
N ALA A 49 13.66 13.72 -14.78
CA ALA A 49 15.12 13.58 -14.87
C ALA A 49 15.84 14.92 -14.60
N ARG A 50 15.34 16.01 -15.17
CA ARG A 50 15.90 17.36 -14.97
C ARG A 50 15.81 17.80 -13.51
N ALA A 51 14.66 17.58 -12.85
CA ALA A 51 14.43 17.91 -11.44
C ALA A 51 15.35 17.10 -10.52
N ALA A 52 15.58 15.82 -10.84
CA ALA A 52 16.56 14.97 -10.16
C ALA A 52 18.04 15.34 -10.44
N GLY A 53 18.32 16.36 -11.26
CA GLY A 53 19.67 16.77 -11.64
C GLY A 53 20.36 15.79 -12.61
N LEU A 54 19.58 15.05 -13.38
CA LEU A 54 20.03 14.03 -14.34
C LEU A 54 19.62 14.40 -15.77
N LYS A 55 20.23 13.74 -16.75
CA LYS A 55 19.80 13.81 -18.15
C LYS A 55 18.77 12.73 -18.41
N ARG A 56 17.84 12.98 -19.34
CA ARG A 56 16.78 12.02 -19.72
C ARG A 56 17.28 10.58 -19.98
N PRO A 57 18.41 10.32 -20.68
CA PRO A 57 18.89 8.95 -20.87
C PRO A 57 19.24 8.23 -19.56
N ALA A 58 19.63 8.96 -18.51
CA ALA A 58 19.90 8.37 -17.20
C ALA A 58 18.62 7.88 -16.50
N PHE A 59 17.45 8.48 -16.78
CA PHE A 59 16.17 7.94 -16.28
C PHE A 59 15.97 6.49 -16.76
N TYR A 60 16.15 6.27 -18.07
CA TYR A 60 15.94 4.95 -18.69
C TYR A 60 17.00 3.90 -18.31
N PHE A 61 18.05 4.32 -17.61
CA PHE A 61 18.96 3.37 -16.97
C PHE A 61 18.36 2.77 -15.69
N TYR A 62 17.49 3.50 -14.99
CA TYR A 62 16.87 3.06 -13.74
C TYR A 62 15.44 2.56 -13.91
N PHE A 63 14.67 3.14 -14.85
CA PHE A 63 13.26 2.86 -15.04
C PHE A 63 12.90 2.77 -16.53
N ALA A 64 12.18 1.74 -16.94
CA ALA A 64 11.60 1.58 -18.27
C ALA A 64 10.59 2.69 -18.60
N GLY A 65 9.89 3.22 -17.59
CA GLY A 65 8.89 4.28 -17.78
C GLY A 65 8.28 4.78 -16.48
N LYS A 66 7.37 5.75 -16.59
CA LYS A 66 6.69 6.34 -15.43
C LYS A 66 5.80 5.36 -14.66
N HIS A 67 5.27 4.35 -15.35
CA HIS A 67 4.49 3.27 -14.73
C HIS A 67 5.31 2.45 -13.73
N GLU A 68 6.56 2.15 -14.05
CA GLU A 68 7.47 1.46 -13.12
C GLU A 68 7.78 2.34 -11.90
N VAL A 69 8.02 3.64 -12.11
CA VAL A 69 8.31 4.58 -11.01
C VAL A 69 7.16 4.64 -10.01
N VAL A 70 5.91 4.82 -10.46
CA VAL A 70 4.76 4.90 -9.55
C VAL A 70 4.49 3.56 -8.86
N THR A 71 4.65 2.46 -9.59
CA THR A 71 4.44 1.13 -9.02
C THR A 71 5.44 0.86 -7.92
N GLU A 72 6.68 1.26 -8.11
CA GLU A 72 7.71 1.13 -7.09
C GLU A 72 7.47 2.01 -5.87
N LEU A 73 7.16 3.30 -6.07
CA LEU A 73 6.83 4.22 -4.98
C LEU A 73 5.74 3.64 -4.08
N LEU A 74 4.68 3.10 -4.70
CA LEU A 74 3.57 2.54 -3.96
C LEU A 74 3.85 1.12 -3.41
N THR A 75 4.82 0.39 -3.96
CA THR A 75 5.24 -0.92 -3.43
C THR A 75 5.71 -0.81 -1.98
N GLY A 76 6.49 0.22 -1.65
CA GLY A 76 6.98 0.44 -0.27
C GLY A 76 5.82 0.68 0.71
N ILE A 77 4.90 1.56 0.34
CA ILE A 77 3.70 1.88 1.13
C ILE A 77 2.83 0.63 1.33
N PHE A 78 2.60 -0.14 0.26
CA PHE A 78 1.85 -1.39 0.33
C PHE A 78 2.49 -2.40 1.29
N GLN A 79 3.82 -2.54 1.26
CA GLN A 79 4.55 -3.44 2.17
C GLN A 79 4.41 -3.01 3.62
N ASP A 80 4.53 -1.70 3.90
CA ASP A 80 4.37 -1.15 5.24
C ASP A 80 2.93 -1.35 5.76
N ASP A 81 1.92 -1.19 4.90
CA ASP A 81 0.52 -1.44 5.23
C ASP A 81 0.24 -2.89 5.55
N VAL A 82 0.72 -3.82 4.71
CA VAL A 82 0.59 -5.26 4.96
C VAL A 82 1.24 -5.63 6.28
N PHE A 83 2.46 -5.15 6.54
CA PHE A 83 3.17 -5.43 7.79
C PHE A 83 2.43 -4.88 9.02
N ALA A 84 1.88 -3.66 8.94
CA ALA A 84 1.09 -3.08 10.03
C ALA A 84 -0.18 -3.90 10.32
N ILE A 85 -0.90 -4.29 9.26
CA ILE A 85 -2.13 -5.07 9.38
C ILE A 85 -1.84 -6.47 9.94
N GLU A 86 -0.76 -7.13 9.51
CA GLU A 86 -0.27 -8.39 10.08
C GLU A 86 0.02 -8.26 11.58
N GLY A 87 0.63 -7.16 11.99
CA GLY A 87 0.90 -6.85 13.39
C GLY A 87 -0.36 -6.77 14.26
N PHE A 88 -1.45 -6.19 13.74
CA PHE A 88 -2.71 -6.11 14.50
C PHE A 88 -3.35 -7.49 14.71
N LEU A 89 -3.25 -8.40 13.72
CA LEU A 89 -3.83 -9.75 13.82
C LEU A 89 -3.08 -10.68 14.77
N ALA A 90 -1.78 -10.45 15.01
CA ALA A 90 -0.94 -11.37 15.77
C ALA A 90 -1.24 -11.43 17.29
N GLY A 91 -2.14 -10.60 17.82
CA GLY A 91 -2.42 -10.59 19.26
C GLY A 91 -3.69 -9.89 19.74
N GLY A 92 -4.56 -9.45 18.84
CA GLY A 92 -5.80 -8.71 19.16
C GLY A 92 -7.06 -9.59 19.20
N ASP A 93 -8.16 -9.02 19.72
CA ASP A 93 -9.50 -9.56 19.51
C ASP A 93 -9.88 -9.42 18.02
N PRO A 94 -10.22 -10.51 17.31
CA PRO A 94 -10.52 -10.49 15.87
C PRO A 94 -11.50 -9.40 15.45
N ARG A 95 -12.48 -9.08 16.31
CA ARG A 95 -13.48 -8.02 16.04
C ARG A 95 -12.86 -6.63 16.04
N THR A 96 -12.04 -6.32 17.03
CA THR A 96 -11.31 -5.05 17.13
C THR A 96 -10.31 -4.92 15.99
N THR A 97 -9.58 -6.00 15.69
CA THR A 97 -8.53 -5.98 14.67
C THR A 97 -9.05 -5.64 13.27
N VAL A 98 -10.24 -6.12 12.90
CA VAL A 98 -10.86 -5.77 11.61
C VAL A 98 -11.09 -4.26 11.51
N ALA A 99 -11.58 -3.62 12.57
CA ALA A 99 -11.81 -2.18 12.58
C ALA A 99 -10.49 -1.38 12.48
N GLU A 100 -9.45 -1.84 13.19
CA GLU A 100 -8.10 -1.23 13.14
C GLU A 100 -7.48 -1.36 11.75
N ALA A 101 -7.59 -2.53 11.11
CA ALA A 101 -7.11 -2.76 9.76
C ALA A 101 -7.79 -1.84 8.75
N MET A 102 -9.13 -1.75 8.77
CA MET A 102 -9.88 -0.87 7.86
C MET A 102 -9.51 0.61 8.09
N THR A 103 -9.36 1.02 9.35
CA THR A 103 -8.96 2.40 9.70
C THR A 103 -7.56 2.71 9.15
N ARG A 104 -6.61 1.78 9.30
CA ARG A 104 -5.25 1.93 8.75
C ARG A 104 -5.25 2.00 7.23
N THR A 105 -6.02 1.16 6.55
CA THR A 105 -6.15 1.19 5.08
C THR A 105 -6.69 2.53 4.60
N PHE A 106 -7.77 3.03 5.19
CA PHE A 106 -8.33 4.35 4.83
C PHE A 106 -7.33 5.48 5.09
N ALA A 107 -6.63 5.45 6.22
CA ALA A 107 -5.61 6.44 6.53
C ALA A 107 -4.47 6.42 5.49
N SER A 108 -3.99 5.24 5.09
CA SER A 108 -2.96 5.09 4.05
C SER A 108 -3.40 5.68 2.70
N TRP A 109 -4.60 5.32 2.24
CA TRP A 109 -5.14 5.83 0.97
C TRP A 109 -5.34 7.35 0.99
N HIS A 110 -5.67 7.93 2.15
CA HIS A 110 -5.78 9.36 2.31
C HIS A 110 -4.41 10.05 2.35
N GLU A 111 -3.47 9.54 3.16
CA GLU A 111 -2.11 10.07 3.30
C GLU A 111 -1.36 10.07 1.96
N HIS A 112 -1.49 8.99 1.20
CA HIS A 112 -0.81 8.80 -0.08
C HIS A 112 -1.77 8.98 -1.29
N ARG A 113 -2.80 9.82 -1.16
CA ARG A 113 -3.87 10.00 -2.16
C ARG A 113 -3.34 10.23 -3.57
N THR A 114 -2.32 11.06 -3.76
CA THR A 114 -1.74 11.38 -5.08
C THR A 114 -1.07 10.16 -5.71
N LEU A 115 -0.34 9.36 -4.92
CA LEU A 115 0.29 8.13 -5.39
C LEU A 115 -0.73 7.04 -5.71
N PHE A 116 -1.74 6.83 -4.86
CA PHE A 116 -2.81 5.88 -5.17
C PHE A 116 -3.57 6.26 -6.45
N ARG A 117 -3.90 7.54 -6.65
CA ARG A 117 -4.52 8.00 -7.90
C ARG A 117 -3.62 7.72 -9.10
N ALA A 118 -2.34 8.04 -8.99
CA ALA A 118 -1.37 7.80 -10.06
C ALA A 118 -1.21 6.31 -10.38
N MET A 119 -1.24 5.44 -9.37
CA MET A 119 -1.19 4.00 -9.56
C MET A 119 -2.45 3.48 -10.26
N LEU A 120 -3.65 3.97 -9.89
CA LEU A 120 -4.89 3.56 -10.54
C LEU A 120 -4.88 3.99 -12.02
N ASP A 121 -4.41 5.20 -12.33
CA ASP A 121 -4.21 5.65 -13.71
C ASP A 121 -3.17 4.79 -14.47
N ALA A 122 -2.11 4.35 -13.80
CA ALA A 122 -1.11 3.44 -14.35
C ALA A 122 -1.71 2.06 -14.66
N ARG A 123 -2.43 1.45 -13.71
CA ARG A 123 -3.14 0.17 -13.86
C ARG A 123 -4.15 0.18 -15.02
N ASP A 124 -4.83 1.30 -15.20
CA ASP A 124 -5.86 1.43 -16.23
C ASP A 124 -5.23 1.51 -17.64
N SER A 125 -3.97 1.96 -17.75
CA SER A 125 -3.27 2.21 -19.01
C SER A 125 -2.10 1.27 -19.36
N ASP A 126 -1.60 0.49 -18.39
CA ASP A 126 -0.45 -0.39 -18.57
C ASP A 126 -0.66 -1.79 -17.96
N ALA A 127 -0.24 -2.82 -18.69
CA ALA A 127 -0.48 -4.21 -18.32
C ALA A 127 0.41 -4.70 -17.18
N GLU A 128 1.64 -4.18 -17.06
CA GLU A 128 2.57 -4.56 -15.99
C GLU A 128 2.15 -3.92 -14.67
N ALA A 129 1.81 -2.63 -14.69
CA ALA A 129 1.22 -1.94 -13.54
C ALA A 129 -0.07 -2.64 -13.08
N ARG A 130 -0.91 -3.12 -14.02
CA ARG A 130 -2.10 -3.90 -13.69
C ARG A 130 -1.78 -5.22 -13.02
N ALA A 131 -0.84 -5.98 -13.58
CA ALA A 131 -0.44 -7.24 -12.99
C ALA A 131 0.13 -7.07 -11.56
N ILE A 132 0.82 -5.96 -11.29
CA ILE A 132 1.34 -5.67 -9.96
C ILE A 132 0.21 -5.30 -8.99
N TRP A 133 -0.74 -4.45 -9.42
CA TRP A 133 -1.93 -4.14 -8.63
C TRP A 133 -2.73 -5.40 -8.27
N ASP A 134 -2.96 -6.29 -9.24
CA ASP A 134 -3.70 -7.53 -9.02
C ASP A 134 -2.97 -8.47 -8.05
N GLN A 135 -1.63 -8.51 -8.08
CA GLN A 135 -0.82 -9.26 -7.11
C GLN A 135 -0.96 -8.70 -5.68
N TRP A 136 -1.03 -7.38 -5.54
CA TRP A 136 -1.27 -6.75 -4.23
C TRP A 136 -2.65 -7.08 -3.67
N LEU A 137 -3.70 -7.03 -4.51
CA LEU A 137 -5.04 -7.44 -4.10
C LEU A 137 -5.07 -8.92 -3.70
N GLN A 138 -4.47 -9.81 -4.50
CA GLN A 138 -4.37 -11.23 -4.16
C GLN A 138 -3.67 -11.45 -2.81
N ARG A 139 -2.62 -10.70 -2.51
CA ARG A 139 -1.91 -10.81 -1.22
C ARG A 139 -2.80 -10.41 -0.03
N TYR A 140 -3.66 -9.41 -0.18
CA TYR A 140 -4.67 -9.07 0.83
C TYR A 140 -5.75 -10.15 0.93
N GLU A 141 -6.21 -10.72 -0.18
CA GLU A 141 -7.19 -11.80 -0.17
C GLU A 141 -6.67 -13.05 0.55
N ASP A 142 -5.43 -13.45 0.25
CA ASP A 142 -4.77 -14.59 0.89
C ASP A 142 -4.65 -14.37 2.40
N PHE A 143 -4.28 -13.15 2.80
CA PHE A 143 -4.19 -12.74 4.19
C PHE A 143 -5.53 -12.82 4.92
N VAL A 144 -6.60 -12.30 4.32
CA VAL A 144 -7.97 -12.38 4.90
C VAL A 144 -8.45 -13.81 4.96
N CYS A 145 -8.16 -14.62 3.94
CA CYS A 145 -8.50 -16.04 3.93
C CYS A 145 -7.80 -16.81 5.06
N GLU A 146 -6.50 -16.54 5.28
CA GLU A 146 -5.75 -17.12 6.40
C GLU A 146 -6.32 -16.68 7.74
N PHE A 147 -6.60 -15.38 7.90
CA PHE A 147 -7.26 -14.86 9.09
C PHE A 147 -8.56 -15.61 9.38
N ILE A 148 -9.47 -15.70 8.40
CA ILE A 148 -10.75 -16.43 8.57
C ILE A 148 -10.50 -17.89 8.99
N ALA A 149 -9.55 -18.57 8.34
CA ALA A 149 -9.24 -19.97 8.64
C ALA A 149 -8.72 -20.19 10.08
N THR A 150 -8.10 -19.18 10.68
CA THR A 150 -7.64 -19.25 12.09
C THR A 150 -8.74 -18.99 13.12
N GLN A 151 -9.93 -18.56 12.70
CA GLN A 151 -11.03 -18.23 13.61
C GLN A 151 -12.10 -19.33 13.63
N PRO A 152 -12.12 -20.22 14.65
CA PRO A 152 -13.05 -21.35 14.68
C PRO A 152 -14.52 -20.96 14.87
N THR A 153 -14.80 -19.70 15.21
CA THR A 153 -16.15 -19.16 15.40
C THR A 153 -16.73 -18.54 14.14
N ILE A 154 -15.94 -18.38 13.07
CA ILE A 154 -16.39 -17.86 11.78
C ILE A 154 -16.82 -19.04 10.92
N ASP A 155 -18.11 -19.12 10.61
CA ASP A 155 -18.69 -20.16 9.74
C ASP A 155 -19.22 -19.51 8.45
N LEU A 156 -18.46 -19.67 7.37
CA LEU A 156 -18.70 -19.01 6.08
C LEU A 156 -18.67 -19.99 4.90
N PRO A 157 -19.53 -19.81 3.88
CA PRO A 157 -19.72 -20.80 2.81
C PRO A 157 -18.55 -20.95 1.80
N ASP A 158 -17.54 -20.07 1.79
CA ASP A 158 -16.22 -20.27 1.16
C ASP A 158 -15.32 -19.10 1.60
N PRO A 159 -14.35 -19.29 2.52
CA PRO A 159 -13.49 -18.22 3.03
C PRO A 159 -12.77 -17.43 1.93
N LYS A 160 -12.37 -18.10 0.85
CA LYS A 160 -11.64 -17.46 -0.25
C LYS A 160 -12.57 -16.56 -1.06
N ALA A 161 -13.76 -17.05 -1.39
CA ALA A 161 -14.75 -16.25 -2.12
C ALA A 161 -15.21 -15.03 -1.30
N VAL A 162 -15.37 -15.19 0.03
CA VAL A 162 -15.68 -14.08 0.93
C VAL A 162 -14.54 -13.07 0.98
N ALA A 163 -13.29 -13.52 1.14
CA ALA A 163 -12.12 -12.63 1.12
C ALA A 163 -12.06 -11.82 -0.19
N HIS A 164 -12.19 -12.49 -1.33
CA HIS A 164 -12.22 -11.84 -2.64
C HIS A 164 -13.31 -10.76 -2.75
N ALA A 165 -14.54 -11.07 -2.31
CA ALA A 165 -15.65 -10.13 -2.35
C ALA A 165 -15.41 -8.90 -1.44
N LEU A 166 -14.90 -9.11 -0.22
CA LEU A 166 -14.62 -8.05 0.74
C LEU A 166 -13.48 -7.14 0.26
N ILE A 167 -12.40 -7.71 -0.28
CA ILE A 167 -11.28 -6.93 -0.84
C ILE A 167 -11.71 -6.16 -2.09
N SER A 168 -12.47 -6.79 -2.99
CA SER A 168 -13.02 -6.12 -4.18
C SER A 168 -13.94 -4.95 -3.82
N MET A 169 -14.76 -5.10 -2.78
CA MET A 169 -15.60 -4.02 -2.26
C MET A 169 -14.74 -2.85 -1.75
N ASN A 170 -13.75 -3.13 -0.90
CA ASN A 170 -12.87 -2.11 -0.33
C ASN A 170 -12.14 -1.35 -1.43
N GLU A 171 -11.53 -2.07 -2.38
CA GLU A 171 -10.83 -1.49 -3.53
C GLU A 171 -11.73 -0.51 -4.29
N ARG A 172 -12.96 -0.91 -4.60
CA ARG A 172 -13.87 -0.08 -5.39
C ARG A 172 -14.36 1.15 -4.62
N VAL A 173 -14.62 1.01 -3.32
CA VAL A 173 -15.03 2.14 -2.49
C VAL A 173 -13.89 3.15 -2.39
N LEU A 174 -12.67 2.68 -2.16
CA LEU A 174 -11.48 3.52 -2.03
C LEU A 174 -11.12 4.20 -3.35
N ASP A 175 -11.11 3.48 -4.49
CA ASP A 175 -10.89 4.05 -5.83
C ASP A 175 -11.85 5.22 -6.10
N ARG A 176 -13.15 5.01 -5.88
CA ARG A 176 -14.16 6.05 -6.09
C ARG A 176 -13.96 7.24 -5.15
N HIS A 177 -13.63 6.97 -3.89
CA HIS A 177 -13.41 8.01 -2.89
C HIS A 177 -12.16 8.86 -3.15
N ILE A 178 -11.05 8.24 -3.60
CA ILE A 178 -9.84 9.01 -3.90
C ILE A 178 -9.90 9.77 -5.23
N ARG A 179 -10.75 9.31 -6.16
CA ARG A 179 -11.01 10.00 -7.43
C ARG A 179 -12.10 11.07 -7.32
N SER A 180 -12.86 11.13 -6.23
CA SER A 180 -13.85 12.21 -6.02
C SER A 180 -13.19 13.51 -5.56
N ASP A 181 -13.92 14.62 -5.69
CA ASP A 181 -13.54 15.93 -5.15
C ASP A 181 -14.18 16.16 -3.77
N ASP A 182 -14.56 15.08 -3.07
CA ASP A 182 -15.21 15.16 -1.77
C ASP A 182 -14.25 15.64 -0.67
N GLU A 183 -14.81 16.29 0.34
CA GLU A 183 -14.04 16.67 1.54
C GLU A 183 -13.54 15.43 2.28
N PRO A 184 -12.39 15.50 2.98
CA PRO A 184 -11.83 14.38 3.75
C PRO A 184 -12.83 13.70 4.71
N GLN A 185 -13.76 14.46 5.28
CA GLN A 185 -14.80 13.96 6.20
C GLN A 185 -15.77 12.98 5.52
N ALA A 186 -15.89 12.98 4.19
CA ALA A 186 -16.72 12.03 3.45
C ALA A 186 -16.21 10.57 3.58
N ALA A 187 -14.97 10.36 4.03
CA ALA A 187 -14.41 9.04 4.31
C ALA A 187 -15.05 8.36 5.53
N GLU A 188 -15.48 9.13 6.54
CA GLU A 188 -15.97 8.59 7.82
C GLU A 188 -17.19 7.66 7.67
N PRO A 189 -18.28 8.05 6.97
CA PRO A 189 -19.42 7.15 6.78
C PRO A 189 -19.07 5.94 5.91
N LEU A 190 -18.12 6.06 4.97
CA LEU A 190 -17.66 4.95 4.15
C LEU A 190 -16.87 3.93 4.98
N LEU A 191 -15.96 4.40 5.83
CA LEU A 191 -15.21 3.57 6.76
C LEU A 191 -16.16 2.84 7.73
N ALA A 192 -17.12 3.55 8.31
CA ALA A 192 -18.11 2.96 9.20
C ALA A 192 -18.95 1.88 8.50
N ALA A 193 -19.36 2.11 7.25
CA ALA A 193 -20.10 1.15 6.45
C ALA A 193 -19.26 -0.11 6.13
N ILE A 194 -17.99 0.07 5.73
CA ILE A 194 -17.09 -1.05 5.46
C ILE A 194 -16.85 -1.88 6.72
N ILE A 195 -16.52 -1.24 7.85
CA ILE A 195 -16.35 -1.94 9.14
C ILE A 195 -17.61 -2.72 9.49
N HIS A 196 -18.79 -2.12 9.33
CA HIS A 196 -20.06 -2.80 9.58
C HIS A 196 -20.24 -4.04 8.69
N ILE A 197 -20.00 -3.93 7.38
CA ILE A 197 -20.15 -5.04 6.43
C ILE A 197 -19.16 -6.16 6.76
N TRP A 198 -17.90 -5.84 7.00
CA TRP A 198 -16.89 -6.83 7.39
C TRP A 198 -17.29 -7.54 8.69
N HIS A 199 -17.68 -6.78 9.70
CA HIS A 199 -17.98 -7.34 11.02
C HIS A 199 -19.24 -8.21 11.01
N THR A 200 -20.30 -7.77 10.31
CA THR A 200 -21.53 -8.54 10.15
C THR A 200 -21.31 -9.81 9.33
N THR A 201 -20.49 -9.72 8.27
CA THR A 201 -20.12 -10.89 7.43
C THR A 201 -19.33 -11.91 8.24
N LEU A 202 -18.27 -11.48 8.93
CA LEU A 202 -17.34 -12.39 9.60
C LEU A 202 -17.89 -12.97 10.90
N PHE A 203 -18.61 -12.18 11.69
CA PHE A 203 -18.89 -12.57 13.08
C PHE A 203 -20.37 -12.63 13.45
N GLY A 204 -21.27 -12.26 12.53
CA GLY A 204 -22.70 -12.11 12.81
C GLY A 204 -23.04 -10.93 13.74
N GLY A 205 -24.16 -10.26 13.46
CA GLY A 205 -24.67 -9.12 14.23
C GLY A 205 -23.90 -7.80 14.04
N SER A 206 -24.56 -6.67 14.30
CA SER A 206 -23.94 -5.34 14.23
C SER A 206 -22.82 -5.19 15.27
N PRO A 207 -21.70 -4.50 14.96
CA PRO A 207 -20.72 -4.10 15.97
C PRO A 207 -21.43 -3.30 17.07
N ARG A 208 -21.20 -3.70 18.33
CA ARG A 208 -21.76 -3.02 19.52
C ARG A 208 -20.88 -1.87 19.96
#